data_AF-A0A0G4F6X9-F1
#
_entry.id   AF-A0A0G4F6X9-F1
#
_cell.length_a   1.000
_cell.length_b   1.000
_cell.length_c   1.000
_cell.angle_alpha   90.00
_cell.angle_beta   90.00
_cell.angle_gamma   90.00
#
_symmetry.space_group_name_H-M   'P 1'
#
loop_
_entity.id
_entity.type
_entity.pdbx_description
1 polymer ?
#
loop_
_entity_poly.entity_id
_entity_poly.type
_entity_poly.pdbx_seq_one_letter_code
_entity_poly.pdbx_strand_id
1 'polypeptide(L)'
;MASSLPDELWRGRVVRCLQLPDVIFLRKTSRAIGTSIITAALLVERIDGSLARHSLTGLIDIDRTAPLPFSYVLRAAYVLEQGNDEWPVMGRLIRLAAIHRLTPVNGLPLVLSAQWLTAHLPSRTAFHQLPLAMAIYWLFGHLLTHNTHSLALQQTSIQYRIGDESFRVVPLSELPGGHPYVDGYKRTDPAISWTGDLCPSFSTFLMRTLLGRAYAWAGEGVNDKRALCAVIGHYDPRYGRLMRTDDITEDLGIAVDYRFNRGDLNAANPREEGYVVVRGFRPGETVAACLWMGSGTIVLRTIEPSAADAPASLAHRFPISEPLWRRLLQRFVLDTDVIDKWMVRG
;
A
#
# COMPACT_ATOMS: atom_id res chain seq x y z
N MET A 1 -35.47 28.37 11.92
CA MET A 1 -34.27 29.08 12.40
C MET A 1 -32.99 28.79 11.61
N ALA A 2 -32.93 27.83 10.68
CA ALA A 2 -31.74 27.59 9.83
C ALA A 2 -31.53 28.65 8.72
N SER A 3 -32.53 29.50 8.46
CA SER A 3 -32.57 30.44 7.32
C SER A 3 -31.88 31.79 7.56
N SER A 4 -31.28 32.03 8.73
CA SER A 4 -30.67 33.32 9.11
C SER A 4 -29.14 33.34 9.09
N LEU A 5 -28.49 32.20 8.84
CA LEU A 5 -27.03 32.10 8.77
C LEU A 5 -26.56 32.29 7.31
N PRO A 6 -25.59 33.17 7.04
CA PRO A 6 -24.94 33.29 5.74
C PRO A 6 -24.38 31.96 5.23
N ASP A 7 -24.47 31.72 3.92
CA ASP A 7 -23.97 30.52 3.25
C ASP A 7 -22.50 30.22 3.57
N GLU A 8 -21.68 31.27 3.70
CA GLU A 8 -20.26 31.14 4.05
C GLU A 8 -20.05 30.56 5.45
N LEU A 9 -20.86 30.95 6.42
CA LEU A 9 -20.80 30.39 7.77
C LEU A 9 -21.30 28.94 7.79
N TRP A 10 -22.35 28.63 7.01
CA TRP A 10 -22.80 27.26 6.81
C TRP A 10 -21.68 26.37 6.24
N ARG A 11 -21.05 26.79 5.13
CA ARG A 11 -19.96 26.03 4.50
C ARG A 11 -18.73 25.94 5.39
N GLY A 12 -18.30 27.07 5.95
CA GLY A 12 -17.02 27.20 6.66
C GLY A 12 -16.99 26.66 8.09
N ARG A 13 -18.15 26.56 8.77
CA ARG A 13 -18.22 26.09 10.17
C ARG A 13 -19.06 24.83 10.33
N VAL A 14 -20.24 24.77 9.72
CA VAL A 14 -21.15 23.65 9.96
C VAL A 14 -20.80 22.46 9.07
N VAL A 15 -20.77 22.65 7.75
CA VAL A 15 -20.57 21.54 6.79
C VAL A 15 -19.19 20.88 6.94
N ARG A 16 -18.16 21.65 7.29
CA ARG A 16 -16.81 21.11 7.54
C ARG A 16 -16.73 20.16 8.73
N CYS A 17 -17.62 20.30 9.72
CA CYS A 17 -17.66 19.42 10.89
C CYS A 17 -18.49 18.15 10.66
N LEU A 18 -19.20 18.05 9.53
CA LEU A 18 -20.08 16.93 9.22
C LEU A 18 -19.37 15.88 8.37
N GLN A 19 -19.68 14.61 8.64
CA GLN A 19 -19.32 13.49 7.77
C GLN A 19 -20.16 13.55 6.49
N LEU A 20 -19.63 13.04 5.38
CA LEU A 20 -20.31 13.14 4.08
C LEU A 20 -21.77 12.62 4.05
N PRO A 21 -22.14 11.53 4.76
CA PRO A 21 -23.55 11.11 4.84
C PRO A 21 -24.46 12.21 5.40
N ASP A 22 -24.02 12.89 6.47
CA ASP A 22 -24.79 13.96 7.13
C ASP A 22 -24.88 15.21 6.24
N VAL A 23 -23.80 15.52 5.52
CA VAL A 23 -23.81 16.56 4.49
C VAL A 23 -24.87 16.25 3.44
N ILE A 24 -24.98 15.00 2.97
CA ILE A 24 -26.02 14.64 1.99
C ILE A 24 -27.43 14.69 2.56
N PHE A 25 -27.63 14.31 3.82
CA PHE A 25 -28.92 14.52 4.47
C PHE A 25 -29.28 16.01 4.53
N LEU A 26 -28.34 16.88 4.91
CA LEU A 26 -28.53 18.33 4.93
C LEU A 26 -28.86 18.88 3.54
N ARG A 27 -28.25 18.36 2.46
CA ARG A 27 -28.61 18.76 1.08
C ARG A 27 -30.06 18.45 0.73
N LYS A 28 -30.61 17.38 1.31
CA LYS A 28 -31.99 16.92 1.04
C LYS A 28 -33.05 17.66 1.85
N THR A 29 -32.70 18.33 2.95
CA THR A 29 -33.68 19.02 3.81
C THR A 29 -34.30 20.25 3.15
N SER A 30 -33.60 20.90 2.21
CA SER A 30 -34.12 22.03 1.44
C SER A 30 -33.58 22.02 0.01
N ARG A 31 -34.48 21.99 -0.97
CA ARG A 31 -34.10 21.98 -2.40
C ARG A 31 -33.39 23.27 -2.80
N ALA A 32 -33.77 24.43 -2.25
CA ALA A 32 -33.14 25.70 -2.59
C ALA A 32 -31.86 25.91 -1.75
N ILE A 33 -31.99 25.95 -0.43
CA ILE A 33 -30.89 26.29 0.48
C ILE A 33 -29.85 25.16 0.52
N GLY A 34 -30.29 23.90 0.68
CA GLY A 34 -29.40 22.75 0.75
C GLY A 34 -28.59 22.56 -0.52
N THR A 35 -29.17 22.84 -1.70
CA THR A 35 -28.43 22.71 -2.96
C THR A 35 -27.47 23.86 -3.23
N SER A 36 -27.78 25.06 -2.74
CA SER A 36 -26.91 26.24 -2.80
C SER A 36 -25.71 26.15 -1.85
N ILE A 37 -25.86 25.53 -0.68
CA ILE A 37 -24.78 25.37 0.29
C ILE A 37 -23.83 24.25 -0.13
N ILE A 38 -24.38 23.07 -0.46
CA ILE A 38 -23.59 21.84 -0.65
C ILE A 38 -23.31 21.63 -2.13
N THR A 39 -22.37 22.37 -2.69
CA THR A 39 -22.12 22.37 -4.15
C THR A 39 -21.10 21.31 -4.56
N ALA A 40 -20.93 21.10 -5.88
CA ALA A 40 -19.83 20.29 -6.39
C ALA A 40 -18.46 20.90 -6.02
N ALA A 41 -18.35 22.23 -6.03
CA ALA A 41 -17.13 22.94 -5.63
C ALA A 41 -16.75 22.65 -4.16
N LEU A 42 -17.73 22.66 -3.26
CA LEU A 42 -17.49 22.29 -1.85
C LEU A 42 -16.99 20.84 -1.71
N LEU A 43 -17.50 19.92 -2.53
CA LEU A 43 -17.03 18.53 -2.52
C LEU A 43 -15.61 18.41 -3.08
N VAL A 44 -15.23 19.21 -4.08
CA VAL A 44 -13.85 19.30 -4.57
C VAL A 44 -12.91 19.81 -3.48
N GLU A 45 -13.29 20.84 -2.71
CA GLU A 45 -12.48 21.29 -1.57
C GLU A 45 -12.28 20.18 -0.52
N ARG A 46 -13.30 19.36 -0.27
CA ARG A 46 -13.18 18.21 0.65
C ARG A 46 -12.28 17.12 0.08
N ILE A 47 -12.34 16.87 -1.23
CA ILE A 47 -11.43 15.95 -1.92
C ILE A 47 -9.99 16.44 -1.77
N ASP A 48 -9.71 17.71 -2.09
CA ASP A 48 -8.38 18.30 -1.98
C ASP A 48 -7.84 18.23 -0.54
N GLY A 49 -8.70 18.54 0.44
CA GLY A 49 -8.36 18.40 1.86
C GLY A 49 -8.06 16.96 2.27
N SER A 50 -8.77 15.98 1.72
CA SER A 50 -8.55 14.55 2.01
C SER A 50 -7.26 14.06 1.34
N LEU A 51 -7.02 14.45 0.08
CA LEU A 51 -5.78 14.13 -0.63
C LEU A 51 -4.56 14.69 0.11
N ALA A 52 -4.62 15.94 0.57
CA ALA A 52 -3.55 16.56 1.35
C ALA A 52 -3.34 15.85 2.70
N ARG A 53 -4.42 15.60 3.46
CA ARG A 53 -4.38 14.95 4.77
C ARG A 53 -3.71 13.57 4.72
N HIS A 54 -3.99 12.81 3.68
CA HIS A 54 -3.47 11.44 3.51
C HIS A 54 -2.17 11.38 2.72
N SER A 55 -1.54 12.52 2.41
CA SER A 55 -0.34 12.58 1.57
C SER A 55 -0.55 11.87 0.23
N LEU A 56 -1.72 12.03 -0.39
CA LEU A 56 -2.08 11.48 -1.71
C LEU A 56 -1.97 12.51 -2.84
N THR A 57 -1.73 13.78 -2.52
CA THR A 57 -1.53 14.83 -3.52
C THR A 57 -0.43 14.42 -4.51
N GLY A 58 -0.76 14.46 -5.80
CA GLY A 58 0.13 14.03 -6.88
C GLY A 58 0.22 12.51 -7.08
N LEU A 59 -0.44 11.70 -6.25
CA LEU A 59 -0.53 10.23 -6.43
C LEU A 59 -1.88 9.80 -7.00
N ILE A 60 -2.96 10.39 -6.52
CA ILE A 60 -4.33 10.13 -6.95
C ILE A 60 -5.00 11.48 -7.22
N ASP A 61 -5.83 11.53 -8.24
CA ASP A 61 -6.73 12.66 -8.45
C ASP A 61 -8.05 12.17 -9.05
N ILE A 62 -9.05 13.05 -9.06
CA ILE A 62 -10.26 12.89 -9.88
C ILE A 62 -10.00 13.46 -11.28
N ASP A 63 -10.69 12.95 -12.28
CA ASP A 63 -10.76 13.61 -13.59
C ASP A 63 -11.45 14.98 -13.45
N ARG A 64 -10.69 16.07 -13.67
CA ARG A 64 -11.15 17.47 -13.60
C ARG A 64 -11.32 18.12 -14.98
N THR A 65 -11.20 17.35 -16.07
CA THR A 65 -11.13 17.91 -17.44
C THR A 65 -12.47 18.40 -18.01
N ALA A 66 -13.59 18.05 -17.38
CA ALA A 66 -14.94 18.41 -17.79
C ALA A 66 -15.76 18.96 -16.59
N PRO A 67 -16.93 19.59 -16.83
CA PRO A 67 -17.81 19.99 -15.75
C PRO A 67 -18.12 18.81 -14.83
N LEU A 68 -17.76 18.97 -13.55
CA LEU A 68 -17.80 17.90 -12.56
C LEU A 68 -19.24 17.62 -12.11
N PRO A 69 -19.87 16.50 -12.52
CA PRO A 69 -21.22 16.20 -12.08
C PRO A 69 -21.23 15.98 -10.56
N PHE A 70 -22.22 16.56 -9.86
CA PHE A 70 -22.30 16.46 -8.41
C PHE A 70 -22.23 15.02 -7.89
N SER A 71 -22.88 14.07 -8.58
CA SER A 71 -22.88 12.65 -8.22
C SER A 71 -21.51 11.99 -8.33
N TYR A 72 -20.66 12.45 -9.26
CA TYR A 72 -19.32 11.94 -9.43
C TYR A 72 -18.39 12.44 -8.33
N VAL A 73 -18.33 13.75 -8.08
CA VAL A 73 -17.51 14.30 -6.98
C VAL A 73 -17.98 13.82 -5.61
N LEU A 74 -19.28 13.56 -5.45
CA LEU A 74 -19.80 12.94 -4.23
C LEU A 74 -19.25 11.53 -4.00
N ARG A 75 -19.19 10.71 -5.04
CA ARG A 75 -18.61 9.35 -4.95
C ARG A 75 -17.12 9.41 -4.62
N ALA A 76 -16.38 10.28 -5.29
CA ALA A 76 -14.94 10.45 -5.02
C ALA A 76 -14.68 10.92 -3.58
N ALA A 77 -15.40 11.96 -3.13
CA ALA A 77 -15.32 12.43 -1.75
C ALA A 77 -15.68 11.33 -0.75
N TYR A 78 -16.70 10.51 -1.06
CA TYR A 78 -17.12 9.42 -0.20
C TYR A 78 -16.01 8.41 0.03
N VAL A 79 -15.40 7.89 -1.04
CA VAL A 79 -14.31 6.92 -0.91
C VAL A 79 -13.12 7.52 -0.15
N LEU A 80 -12.74 8.75 -0.48
CA LEU A 80 -11.62 9.42 0.17
C LEU A 80 -11.83 9.56 1.69
N GLU A 81 -13.04 9.94 2.10
CA GLU A 81 -13.37 10.08 3.53
C GLU A 81 -13.55 8.73 4.24
N GLN A 82 -14.10 7.71 3.58
CA GLN A 82 -14.24 6.38 4.20
C GLN A 82 -12.89 5.68 4.39
N GLY A 83 -11.94 5.89 3.49
CA GLY A 83 -10.63 5.23 3.50
C GLY A 83 -9.58 5.83 4.44
N ASN A 84 -9.97 6.66 5.41
CA ASN A 84 -9.07 7.51 6.19
C ASN A 84 -7.79 6.79 6.69
N ASP A 85 -7.95 5.58 7.23
CA ASP A 85 -6.84 4.81 7.82
C ASP A 85 -6.09 3.94 6.80
N GLU A 86 -6.73 3.59 5.68
CA GLU A 86 -6.16 2.72 4.65
C GLU A 86 -5.39 3.52 3.58
N TRP A 87 -5.80 4.76 3.33
CA TRP A 87 -5.18 5.64 2.33
C TRP A 87 -3.69 5.89 2.53
N PRO A 88 -3.17 6.11 3.76
CA PRO A 88 -1.73 6.23 3.97
C PRO A 88 -0.94 5.01 3.49
N VAL A 89 -1.47 3.80 3.67
CA VAL A 89 -0.82 2.56 3.21
C VAL A 89 -0.91 2.43 1.69
N MET A 90 -2.08 2.73 1.12
CA MET A 90 -2.29 2.73 -0.34
C MET A 90 -1.43 3.77 -1.05
N GLY A 91 -1.23 4.94 -0.46
CA GLY A 91 -0.33 5.97 -0.98
C GLY A 91 1.13 5.50 -1.02
N ARG A 92 1.57 4.73 -0.02
CA ARG A 92 2.92 4.10 -0.03
C ARG A 92 3.03 3.05 -1.12
N LEU A 93 1.99 2.23 -1.31
CA LEU A 93 1.93 1.24 -2.38
C LEU A 93 2.04 1.90 -3.76
N ILE A 94 1.29 2.98 -4.00
CA ILE A 94 1.29 3.71 -5.27
C ILE A 94 2.66 4.33 -5.57
N ARG A 95 3.35 4.87 -4.55
CA ARG A 95 4.72 5.38 -4.71
C ARG A 95 5.68 4.29 -5.15
N LEU A 96 5.67 3.14 -4.47
CA LEU A 96 6.49 2.01 -4.86
C LEU A 96 6.13 1.51 -6.26
N ALA A 97 4.84 1.42 -6.58
CA ALA A 97 4.37 1.03 -7.92
C ALA A 97 4.90 1.98 -9.00
N ALA A 98 4.90 3.29 -8.76
CA ALA A 98 5.45 4.29 -9.68
C ALA A 98 6.96 4.12 -9.86
N ILE A 99 7.71 3.93 -8.77
CA ILE A 99 9.16 3.70 -8.79
C ILE A 99 9.50 2.42 -9.59
N HIS A 100 8.70 1.37 -9.44
CA HIS A 100 8.82 0.11 -10.19
C HIS A 100 8.18 0.16 -11.58
N ARG A 101 7.75 1.34 -12.06
CA ARG A 101 7.15 1.56 -13.40
C ARG A 101 5.90 0.72 -13.67
N LEU A 102 5.11 0.45 -12.64
CA LEU A 102 3.83 -0.26 -12.74
C LEU A 102 2.65 0.69 -13.02
N THR A 103 2.87 2.00 -12.92
CA THR A 103 1.89 3.03 -13.27
C THR A 103 1.81 3.23 -14.79
N PRO A 104 0.75 3.89 -15.31
CA PRO A 104 0.65 4.21 -16.72
C PRO A 104 1.86 5.01 -17.23
N VAL A 105 2.09 5.00 -18.55
CA VAL A 105 3.20 5.75 -19.20
C VAL A 105 3.16 7.25 -18.87
N ASN A 106 1.96 7.80 -18.72
CA ASN A 106 1.77 9.21 -18.33
C ASN A 106 2.09 9.48 -16.85
N GLY A 107 2.44 8.45 -16.08
CA GLY A 107 2.87 8.53 -14.69
C GLY A 107 1.72 8.75 -13.72
N LEU A 108 2.04 9.48 -12.65
CA LEU A 108 1.11 9.91 -11.62
C LEU A 108 0.59 11.33 -11.92
N PRO A 109 -0.62 11.71 -11.45
CA PRO A 109 -1.49 10.95 -10.57
C PRO A 109 -2.29 9.86 -11.28
N LEU A 110 -2.70 8.84 -10.53
CA LEU A 110 -3.73 7.89 -10.95
C LEU A 110 -5.08 8.60 -10.92
N VAL A 111 -5.68 8.79 -12.09
CA VAL A 111 -6.93 9.54 -12.24
C VAL A 111 -8.14 8.62 -12.10
N LEU A 112 -8.95 8.84 -11.07
CA LEU A 112 -10.23 8.18 -10.88
C LEU A 112 -11.25 8.77 -11.87
N SER A 113 -11.65 8.01 -12.88
CA SER A 113 -12.58 8.53 -13.90
C SER A 113 -14.04 8.49 -13.44
N ALA A 114 -14.84 9.44 -13.93
CA ALA A 114 -16.28 9.47 -13.65
C ALA A 114 -17.02 8.23 -14.17
N GLN A 115 -16.59 7.72 -15.33
CA GLN A 115 -17.14 6.51 -15.92
C GLN A 115 -16.87 5.29 -15.02
N TRP A 116 -15.64 5.14 -14.55
CA TRP A 116 -15.27 4.02 -13.68
C TRP A 116 -16.02 4.06 -12.36
N LEU A 117 -16.02 5.21 -11.66
CA LEU A 117 -16.75 5.35 -10.39
C LEU A 117 -18.26 5.14 -10.55
N THR A 118 -18.85 5.52 -11.68
CA THR A 118 -20.28 5.31 -11.90
C THR A 118 -20.62 3.84 -12.14
N ALA A 119 -19.79 3.13 -12.92
CA ALA A 119 -20.00 1.71 -13.22
C ALA A 119 -19.73 0.81 -12.01
N HIS A 120 -18.71 1.15 -11.21
CA HIS A 120 -18.18 0.28 -10.17
C HIS A 120 -18.59 0.71 -8.76
N LEU A 121 -19.05 1.94 -8.57
CA LEU A 121 -19.59 2.43 -7.30
C LEU A 121 -21.06 2.89 -7.45
N PRO A 122 -21.98 1.99 -7.84
CA PRO A 122 -23.37 2.36 -8.09
C PRO A 122 -24.08 2.80 -6.80
N SER A 123 -23.68 2.25 -5.65
CA SER A 123 -24.27 2.56 -4.35
C SER A 123 -23.25 2.46 -3.20
N ARG A 124 -23.60 3.04 -2.05
CA ARG A 124 -22.87 2.85 -0.79
C ARG A 124 -22.78 1.37 -0.42
N THR A 125 -23.88 0.62 -0.56
CA THR A 125 -23.91 -0.80 -0.21
C THR A 125 -22.91 -1.60 -1.04
N ALA A 126 -22.80 -1.32 -2.34
CA ALA A 126 -21.83 -1.98 -3.21
C ALA A 126 -20.38 -1.74 -2.76
N PHE A 127 -20.06 -0.53 -2.28
CA PHE A 127 -18.74 -0.23 -1.73
C PHE A 127 -18.38 -1.11 -0.53
N HIS A 128 -19.34 -1.33 0.36
CA HIS A 128 -19.16 -2.09 1.62
C HIS A 128 -19.31 -3.60 1.44
N GLN A 129 -19.47 -4.10 0.21
CA GLN A 129 -19.43 -5.54 -0.06
C GLN A 129 -18.01 -6.11 0.06
N LEU A 130 -17.00 -5.26 -0.12
CA LEU A 130 -15.60 -5.62 0.06
C LEU A 130 -15.05 -5.01 1.36
N PRO A 131 -14.04 -5.66 1.98
CA PRO A 131 -13.20 -4.98 2.95
C PRO A 131 -12.65 -3.67 2.38
N LEU A 132 -12.56 -2.64 3.22
CA LEU A 132 -12.27 -1.28 2.79
C LEU A 132 -10.94 -1.15 2.00
N ALA A 133 -9.87 -1.80 2.46
CA ALA A 133 -8.59 -1.79 1.75
C ALA A 133 -8.69 -2.43 0.35
N MET A 134 -9.47 -3.50 0.22
CA MET A 134 -9.76 -4.13 -1.08
C MET A 134 -10.62 -3.23 -1.97
N ALA A 135 -11.65 -2.59 -1.41
CA ALA A 135 -12.50 -1.65 -2.13
C ALA A 135 -11.70 -0.45 -2.65
N ILE A 136 -10.79 0.09 -1.84
CA ILE A 136 -9.89 1.18 -2.24
C ILE A 136 -8.93 0.75 -3.34
N TYR A 137 -8.27 -0.41 -3.17
CA TYR A 137 -7.38 -0.94 -4.20
C TYR A 137 -8.11 -1.16 -5.52
N TRP A 138 -9.34 -1.68 -5.49
CA TRP A 138 -10.14 -1.91 -6.70
C TRP A 138 -10.35 -0.64 -7.53
N LEU A 139 -10.37 0.54 -6.90
CA LEU A 139 -10.57 1.82 -7.59
C LEU A 139 -9.39 2.24 -8.46
N PHE A 140 -8.16 1.84 -8.13
CA PHE A 140 -6.97 2.25 -8.88
C PHE A 140 -6.11 1.08 -9.37
N GLY A 141 -6.30 -0.14 -8.86
CA GLY A 141 -5.50 -1.32 -9.23
C GLY A 141 -5.61 -1.66 -10.71
N HIS A 142 -6.75 -1.35 -11.35
CA HIS A 142 -6.92 -1.50 -12.79
C HIS A 142 -6.07 -0.53 -13.63
N LEU A 143 -5.61 0.58 -13.04
CA LEU A 143 -4.69 1.53 -13.66
C LEU A 143 -3.22 1.09 -13.56
N LEU A 144 -2.95 0.05 -12.78
CA LEU A 144 -1.61 -0.52 -12.64
C LEU A 144 -1.45 -1.70 -13.61
N THR A 145 -0.28 -1.78 -14.23
CA THR A 145 0.04 -2.83 -15.20
C THR A 145 1.45 -3.37 -14.98
N HIS A 146 1.59 -4.67 -15.18
CA HIS A 146 2.88 -5.34 -15.19
C HIS A 146 2.99 -6.23 -16.45
N ASN A 147 4.01 -6.05 -17.28
CA ASN A 147 4.21 -6.83 -18.51
C ASN A 147 2.92 -7.00 -19.33
N THR A 148 2.19 -5.89 -19.55
CA THR A 148 0.87 -5.82 -20.22
C THR A 148 -0.32 -6.42 -19.46
N HIS A 149 -0.09 -7.11 -18.33
CA HIS A 149 -1.16 -7.63 -17.47
C HIS A 149 -1.67 -6.56 -16.51
N SER A 150 -3.00 -6.38 -16.48
CA SER A 150 -3.64 -5.51 -15.49
C SER A 150 -3.52 -6.10 -14.09
N LEU A 151 -3.25 -5.25 -13.10
CA LEU A 151 -3.29 -5.59 -11.69
C LEU A 151 -4.67 -5.29 -11.06
N ALA A 152 -5.72 -5.24 -11.88
CA ALA A 152 -7.09 -5.13 -11.39
C ALA A 152 -7.43 -6.26 -10.41
N LEU A 153 -8.13 -5.91 -9.33
CA LEU A 153 -8.75 -6.89 -8.45
C LEU A 153 -9.92 -7.56 -9.18
N GLN A 154 -9.85 -8.87 -9.32
CA GLN A 154 -10.88 -9.71 -9.91
C GLN A 154 -11.46 -10.63 -8.84
N GLN A 155 -12.75 -10.89 -8.91
CA GLN A 155 -13.44 -11.83 -8.05
C GLN A 155 -13.98 -12.98 -8.90
N THR A 156 -13.67 -14.21 -8.49
CA THR A 156 -14.29 -15.45 -8.98
C THR A 156 -15.31 -15.94 -7.95
N SER A 157 -15.97 -17.07 -8.19
CA SER A 157 -17.00 -17.61 -7.28
C SER A 157 -16.49 -17.88 -5.86
N ILE A 158 -15.20 -18.18 -5.69
CA ILE A 158 -14.62 -18.62 -4.41
C ILE A 158 -13.30 -17.94 -4.03
N GLN A 159 -12.66 -17.21 -4.95
CA GLN A 159 -11.34 -16.62 -4.76
C GLN A 159 -11.23 -15.27 -5.43
N TYR A 160 -10.28 -14.46 -4.97
CA TYR A 160 -9.88 -13.22 -5.59
C TYR A 160 -8.59 -13.42 -6.38
N ARG A 161 -8.35 -12.53 -7.34
CA ARG A 161 -7.14 -12.56 -8.16
C ARG A 161 -6.65 -11.16 -8.47
N ILE A 162 -5.33 -10.97 -8.44
CA ILE A 162 -4.64 -9.77 -8.93
C ILE A 162 -3.50 -10.25 -9.82
N GLY A 163 -3.49 -9.85 -11.09
CA GLY A 163 -2.52 -10.36 -12.08
C GLY A 163 -2.64 -11.89 -12.23
N ASP A 164 -1.59 -12.61 -11.92
CA ASP A 164 -1.46 -14.07 -11.86
C ASP A 164 -1.65 -14.67 -10.45
N GLU A 165 -1.89 -13.85 -9.43
CA GLU A 165 -1.89 -14.28 -8.03
C GLU A 165 -3.32 -14.46 -7.52
N SER A 166 -3.68 -15.70 -7.18
CA SER A 166 -4.99 -16.07 -6.63
C SER A 166 -4.94 -16.19 -5.10
N PHE A 167 -5.86 -15.52 -4.42
CA PHE A 167 -5.87 -15.44 -2.97
C PHE A 167 -7.28 -15.52 -2.40
N ARG A 168 -7.37 -15.76 -1.09
CA ARG A 168 -8.62 -15.71 -0.34
C ARG A 168 -8.49 -14.81 0.87
N VAL A 169 -9.59 -14.17 1.24
CA VAL A 169 -9.71 -13.52 2.55
C VAL A 169 -9.86 -14.61 3.61
N VAL A 170 -9.12 -14.50 4.71
CA VAL A 170 -9.21 -15.40 5.86
C VAL A 170 -10.01 -14.69 6.95
N PRO A 171 -11.27 -15.07 7.20
CA PRO A 171 -12.07 -14.52 8.28
C PRO A 171 -11.39 -14.73 9.64
N LEU A 172 -11.61 -13.80 10.57
CA LEU A 172 -11.11 -13.92 11.95
C LEU A 172 -11.52 -15.24 12.62
N SER A 173 -12.71 -15.77 12.32
CA SER A 173 -13.20 -17.04 12.87
C SER A 173 -12.46 -18.28 12.35
N GLU A 174 -11.70 -18.18 11.26
CA GLU A 174 -10.87 -19.27 10.75
C GLU A 174 -9.47 -19.27 11.36
N LEU A 175 -9.05 -18.19 12.01
CA LEU A 175 -7.75 -18.12 12.68
C LEU A 175 -7.80 -18.93 14.00
N PRO A 176 -6.84 -19.83 14.23
CA PRO A 176 -6.78 -20.59 15.49
C PRO A 176 -6.64 -19.68 16.71
N GLY A 177 -7.11 -20.15 17.87
CA GLY A 177 -6.91 -19.44 19.14
C GLY A 177 -5.41 -19.25 19.43
N GLY A 178 -5.01 -18.02 19.74
CA GLY A 178 -3.60 -17.66 19.96
C GLY A 178 -2.78 -17.50 18.68
N HIS A 179 -3.40 -17.52 17.49
CA HIS A 179 -2.70 -17.19 16.25
C HIS A 179 -2.24 -15.71 16.29
N PRO A 180 -0.99 -15.38 15.91
CA PRO A 180 -0.41 -14.04 16.09
C PRO A 180 -1.18 -12.93 15.35
N TYR A 181 -1.91 -13.28 14.28
CA TYR A 181 -2.71 -12.30 13.54
C TYR A 181 -4.09 -12.00 14.16
N VAL A 182 -4.47 -12.68 15.25
CA VAL A 182 -5.77 -12.44 15.92
C VAL A 182 -5.81 -11.05 16.55
N ASP A 183 -4.77 -10.68 17.30
CA ASP A 183 -4.73 -9.41 18.06
C ASP A 183 -4.69 -8.18 17.14
N GLY A 184 -4.10 -8.32 15.96
CA GLY A 184 -3.98 -7.25 14.95
C GLY A 184 -5.06 -7.28 13.86
N TYR A 185 -6.03 -8.19 13.92
CA TYR A 185 -6.96 -8.41 12.81
C TYR A 185 -7.87 -7.19 12.56
N LYS A 186 -7.81 -6.64 11.36
CA LYS A 186 -8.71 -5.55 10.92
C LYS A 186 -9.71 -6.07 9.91
N ARG A 187 -11.01 -5.88 10.16
CA ARG A 187 -12.05 -6.22 9.17
C ARG A 187 -11.97 -5.35 7.91
N THR A 188 -11.43 -4.14 8.02
CA THR A 188 -11.21 -3.21 6.90
C THR A 188 -10.02 -3.61 6.04
N ASP A 189 -9.02 -4.27 6.62
CA ASP A 189 -7.81 -4.76 5.97
C ASP A 189 -7.48 -6.20 6.45
N PRO A 190 -8.25 -7.21 5.98
CA PRO A 190 -8.26 -8.54 6.58
C PRO A 190 -7.07 -9.40 6.16
N ALA A 191 -6.79 -10.45 6.93
CA ALA A 191 -5.75 -11.43 6.60
C ALA A 191 -6.02 -12.11 5.24
N ILE A 192 -4.95 -12.35 4.49
CA ILE A 192 -4.99 -12.94 3.15
C ILE A 192 -4.18 -14.22 3.12
N SER A 193 -4.77 -15.29 2.61
CA SER A 193 -4.06 -16.53 2.30
C SER A 193 -3.87 -16.67 0.79
N TRP A 194 -2.63 -16.97 0.40
CA TRP A 194 -2.18 -17.02 -1.00
C TRP A 194 -1.06 -18.07 -1.13
N THR A 195 -1.21 -19.05 -2.04
CA THR A 195 -0.19 -20.09 -2.36
C THR A 195 0.60 -20.72 -1.20
N GLY A 196 -0.03 -20.87 -0.03
CA GLY A 196 0.61 -21.44 1.16
C GLY A 196 1.32 -20.43 2.07
N ASP A 197 1.21 -19.16 1.75
CA ASP A 197 1.54 -18.02 2.60
C ASP A 197 0.28 -17.40 3.22
N LEU A 198 0.49 -16.75 4.36
CA LEU A 198 -0.52 -16.00 5.11
C LEU A 198 0.02 -14.61 5.44
N CYS A 199 -0.61 -13.60 4.87
CA CYS A 199 -0.36 -12.19 5.21
C CYS A 199 -1.34 -11.74 6.30
N PRO A 200 -0.89 -10.91 7.27
CA PRO A 200 -1.75 -10.41 8.34
C PRO A 200 -2.85 -9.46 7.83
N SER A 201 -2.65 -8.86 6.65
CA SER A 201 -3.59 -7.94 6.05
C SER A 201 -3.54 -7.96 4.51
N PHE A 202 -4.53 -7.40 3.85
CA PHE A 202 -4.58 -7.26 2.39
C PHE A 202 -3.55 -6.25 1.90
N SER A 203 -3.36 -5.14 2.61
CA SER A 203 -2.29 -4.18 2.29
C SER A 203 -0.89 -4.80 2.39
N THR A 204 -0.67 -5.70 3.36
CA THR A 204 0.58 -6.44 3.50
C THR A 204 0.78 -7.41 2.33
N PHE A 205 -0.29 -8.11 1.92
CA PHE A 205 -0.27 -8.93 0.72
C PHE A 205 0.06 -8.11 -0.55
N LEU A 206 -0.51 -6.91 -0.71
CA LEU A 206 -0.19 -6.02 -1.84
C LEU A 206 1.27 -5.58 -1.84
N MET A 207 1.80 -5.13 -0.70
CA MET A 207 3.20 -4.74 -0.57
C MET A 207 4.14 -5.90 -0.86
N ARG A 208 3.90 -7.07 -0.24
CA ARG A 208 4.68 -8.29 -0.46
C ARG A 208 4.64 -8.69 -1.93
N THR A 209 3.47 -8.63 -2.55
CA THR A 209 3.29 -8.99 -3.96
C THR A 209 4.03 -8.02 -4.86
N LEU A 210 3.90 -6.70 -4.64
CA LEU A 210 4.63 -5.68 -5.41
C LEU A 210 6.14 -5.88 -5.31
N LEU A 211 6.65 -6.07 -4.10
CA LEU A 211 8.07 -6.32 -3.82
C LEU A 211 8.51 -7.63 -4.49
N GLY A 212 7.86 -8.75 -4.18
CA GLY A 212 8.19 -10.06 -4.74
C GLY A 212 8.16 -10.10 -6.28
N ARG A 213 7.17 -9.45 -6.90
CA ARG A 213 7.04 -9.30 -8.35
C ARG A 213 8.18 -8.50 -8.95
N ALA A 214 8.44 -7.29 -8.44
CA ALA A 214 9.55 -6.47 -8.90
C ALA A 214 10.88 -7.25 -8.87
N TYR A 215 11.04 -8.12 -7.87
CA TYR A 215 12.26 -8.86 -7.60
C TYR A 215 12.42 -10.19 -8.33
N ALA A 216 11.33 -10.91 -8.60
CA ALA A 216 11.35 -12.14 -9.38
C ALA A 216 11.63 -11.85 -10.87
N TRP A 217 11.37 -10.62 -11.32
CA TRP A 217 11.31 -10.26 -12.75
C TRP A 217 12.39 -9.27 -13.20
N ALA A 218 13.44 -9.09 -12.39
CA ALA A 218 14.67 -8.34 -12.70
C ALA A 218 15.39 -8.74 -14.01
N GLY A 219 14.98 -9.84 -14.66
CA GLY A 219 15.48 -10.23 -15.98
C GLY A 219 14.82 -9.50 -17.16
N GLU A 220 13.68 -8.84 -16.97
CA GLU A 220 12.82 -8.33 -18.06
C GLU A 220 12.75 -6.79 -18.13
N GLY A 221 13.83 -6.09 -17.78
CA GLY A 221 13.99 -4.65 -18.06
C GLY A 221 13.63 -3.68 -16.93
N VAL A 222 13.26 -4.19 -15.75
CA VAL A 222 13.31 -3.41 -14.51
C VAL A 222 14.73 -3.53 -13.95
N ASN A 223 15.44 -2.41 -13.79
CA ASN A 223 16.82 -2.34 -13.25
C ASN A 223 16.94 -2.76 -11.77
N ASP A 224 15.99 -3.53 -11.26
CA ASP A 224 15.99 -4.05 -9.91
C ASP A 224 17.08 -5.11 -9.77
N LYS A 225 18.07 -4.86 -8.90
CA LYS A 225 19.22 -5.74 -8.76
C LYS A 225 19.26 -6.30 -7.35
N ARG A 226 19.44 -7.63 -7.27
CA ARG A 226 19.92 -8.28 -6.06
C ARG A 226 21.33 -7.74 -5.79
N ALA A 227 21.42 -6.82 -4.84
CA ALA A 227 22.67 -6.16 -4.50
C ALA A 227 23.58 -7.10 -3.71
N LEU A 228 22.99 -7.87 -2.78
CA LEU A 228 23.71 -8.77 -1.90
C LEU A 228 22.83 -9.89 -1.36
N CYS A 229 23.45 -10.99 -0.96
CA CYS A 229 22.81 -12.06 -0.18
C CYS A 229 23.75 -12.57 0.90
N ALA A 230 23.25 -12.68 2.11
CA ALA A 230 23.99 -13.21 3.25
C ALA A 230 23.19 -14.31 3.95
N VAL A 231 23.87 -15.40 4.28
CA VAL A 231 23.32 -16.48 5.12
C VAL A 231 23.76 -16.21 6.55
N ILE A 232 22.78 -15.95 7.43
CA ILE A 232 23.01 -15.66 8.85
C ILE A 232 22.74 -16.91 9.70
N GLY A 233 21.76 -17.72 9.29
CA GLY A 233 21.29 -18.88 10.04
C GLY A 233 20.05 -18.56 10.86
N HIS A 234 19.09 -19.48 10.83
CA HIS A 234 17.78 -19.31 11.48
C HIS A 234 17.85 -19.32 13.02
N TYR A 235 18.90 -19.91 13.59
CA TYR A 235 19.12 -19.94 15.03
C TYR A 235 19.91 -18.73 15.55
N ASP A 236 20.33 -17.80 14.69
CA ASP A 236 20.99 -16.59 15.16
C ASP A 236 19.98 -15.69 15.89
N PRO A 237 20.18 -15.40 17.19
CA PRO A 237 19.23 -14.58 17.95
C PRO A 237 19.08 -13.15 17.40
N ARG A 238 20.09 -12.63 16.70
CA ARG A 238 20.05 -11.32 16.04
C ARG A 238 19.12 -11.34 14.83
N TYR A 239 19.18 -12.41 14.04
CA TYR A 239 18.25 -12.65 12.93
C TYR A 239 16.81 -12.79 13.46
N GLY A 240 16.62 -13.55 14.55
CA GLY A 240 15.32 -13.69 15.20
C GLY A 240 14.73 -12.36 15.69
N ARG A 241 15.55 -11.41 16.17
CA ARG A 241 15.08 -10.07 16.52
C ARG A 241 14.66 -9.25 15.30
N LEU A 242 15.45 -9.31 14.21
CA LEU A 242 15.11 -8.63 12.96
C LEU A 242 13.77 -9.13 12.40
N MET A 243 13.50 -10.43 12.48
CA MET A 243 12.26 -11.06 12.00
C MET A 243 11.00 -10.67 12.79
N ARG A 244 11.11 -10.22 14.04
CA ARG A 244 9.95 -9.82 14.85
C ARG A 244 9.41 -8.46 14.46
N THR A 245 10.22 -7.65 13.78
CA THR A 245 9.92 -6.30 13.25
C THR A 245 9.36 -5.25 14.22
N ASP A 246 9.00 -5.62 15.45
CA ASP A 246 8.52 -4.74 16.52
C ASP A 246 9.47 -3.57 16.82
N ASP A 247 10.77 -3.78 16.60
CA ASP A 247 11.83 -2.79 16.82
C ASP A 247 12.13 -1.90 15.59
N ILE A 248 11.37 -2.05 14.50
CA ILE A 248 11.55 -1.28 13.25
C ILE A 248 10.59 -0.11 13.23
N THR A 249 11.11 1.05 13.60
CA THR A 249 10.40 2.33 13.52
C THR A 249 10.29 2.84 12.09
N GLU A 250 9.29 3.68 11.81
CA GLU A 250 9.03 4.22 10.46
C GLU A 250 10.19 5.06 9.89
N ASP A 251 11.09 5.59 10.74
CA ASP A 251 12.31 6.26 10.29
C ASP A 251 13.35 5.28 9.74
N LEU A 252 13.35 4.03 10.21
CA LEU A 252 14.21 2.96 9.70
C LEU A 252 13.61 2.28 8.46
N GLY A 253 12.30 2.08 8.43
CA GLY A 253 11.61 1.48 7.30
C GLY A 253 10.20 1.01 7.60
N ILE A 254 9.62 0.28 6.66
CA ILE A 254 8.31 -0.35 6.78
C ILE A 254 8.47 -1.84 6.71
N ALA A 255 8.08 -2.54 7.77
CA ALA A 255 8.00 -3.99 7.82
C ALA A 255 6.77 -4.52 7.07
N VAL A 256 6.98 -5.60 6.33
CA VAL A 256 5.95 -6.30 5.55
C VAL A 256 6.15 -7.79 5.83
N ASP A 257 5.51 -8.27 6.89
CA ASP A 257 5.68 -9.63 7.39
C ASP A 257 4.62 -10.57 6.84
N TYR A 258 5.02 -11.81 6.59
CA TYR A 258 4.11 -12.87 6.18
C TYR A 258 4.64 -14.22 6.66
N ARG A 259 3.74 -15.19 6.67
CA ARG A 259 4.00 -16.50 7.24
C ARG A 259 3.80 -17.58 6.19
N PHE A 260 4.83 -18.36 5.91
CA PHE A 260 4.72 -19.55 5.08
C PHE A 260 4.25 -20.73 5.92
N ASN A 261 3.00 -21.13 5.72
CA ASN A 261 2.33 -22.18 6.49
C ASN A 261 1.85 -23.36 5.62
N ARG A 262 2.21 -23.38 4.33
CA ARG A 262 1.81 -24.41 3.35
C ARG A 262 0.28 -24.56 3.22
N GLY A 263 -0.47 -23.52 3.57
CA GLY A 263 -1.92 -23.50 3.54
C GLY A 263 -2.59 -24.05 4.81
N ASP A 264 -1.80 -24.52 5.79
CA ASP A 264 -2.30 -24.97 7.08
C ASP A 264 -2.21 -23.85 8.12
N LEU A 265 -3.36 -23.30 8.51
CA LEU A 265 -3.44 -22.28 9.56
C LEU A 265 -2.97 -22.78 10.94
N ASN A 266 -2.93 -24.11 11.14
CA ASN A 266 -2.49 -24.77 12.37
C ASN A 266 -1.06 -25.33 12.26
N ALA A 267 -0.30 -24.95 11.24
CA ALA A 267 1.06 -25.46 11.05
C ALA A 267 1.88 -25.26 12.34
N ALA A 268 2.46 -26.36 12.86
CA ALA A 268 3.18 -26.34 14.13
C ALA A 268 4.48 -25.53 14.08
N ASN A 269 5.12 -25.47 12.90
CA ASN A 269 6.40 -24.78 12.67
C ASN A 269 6.32 -23.97 11.38
N PRO A 270 5.51 -22.91 11.34
CA PRO A 270 5.44 -22.04 10.18
C PRO A 270 6.75 -21.25 10.05
N ARG A 271 7.09 -20.85 8.83
CA ARG A 271 8.27 -20.00 8.60
C ARG A 271 7.85 -18.56 8.54
N GLU A 272 8.48 -17.73 9.36
CA GLU A 272 8.36 -16.29 9.23
C GLU A 272 9.25 -15.80 8.09
N GLU A 273 8.67 -14.97 7.23
CA GLU A 273 9.36 -14.28 6.17
C GLU A 273 8.89 -12.83 6.14
N GLY A 274 9.69 -11.95 5.57
CA GLY A 274 9.32 -10.54 5.55
C GLY A 274 10.18 -9.70 4.65
N TYR A 275 9.69 -8.49 4.41
CA TYR A 275 10.45 -7.42 3.80
C TYR A 275 10.56 -6.25 4.76
N VAL A 276 11.65 -5.50 4.65
CA VAL A 276 11.70 -4.15 5.21
C VAL A 276 12.05 -3.19 4.10
N VAL A 277 11.12 -2.32 3.76
CA VAL A 277 11.33 -1.25 2.79
C VAL A 277 11.99 -0.09 3.51
N VAL A 278 13.25 0.20 3.19
CA VAL A 278 14.03 1.28 3.81
C VAL A 278 13.93 2.60 3.03
N ARG A 279 13.51 2.52 1.75
CA ARG A 279 13.33 3.66 0.85
C ARG A 279 12.31 3.35 -0.25
N GLY A 280 11.66 4.38 -0.78
CA GLY A 280 10.75 4.35 -1.94
C GLY A 280 9.28 4.59 -1.57
N PHE A 281 8.98 4.76 -0.28
CA PHE A 281 7.62 4.93 0.22
C PHE A 281 7.31 6.35 0.67
N ARG A 282 8.31 7.26 0.69
CA ARG A 282 8.15 8.66 1.10
C ARG A 282 8.00 9.60 -0.11
N PRO A 283 7.39 10.78 0.05
CA PRO A 283 7.29 11.78 -1.02
C PRO A 283 8.67 12.16 -1.61
N GLY A 284 8.76 12.22 -2.94
CA GLY A 284 9.96 12.66 -3.66
C GLY A 284 11.07 11.60 -3.79
N GLU A 285 10.92 10.42 -3.18
CA GLU A 285 11.87 9.33 -3.38
C GLU A 285 11.71 8.72 -4.78
N THR A 286 12.83 8.56 -5.49
CA THR A 286 12.90 7.97 -6.84
C THR A 286 13.60 6.62 -6.86
N VAL A 287 14.12 6.19 -5.71
CA VAL A 287 14.83 4.93 -5.50
C VAL A 287 14.07 4.13 -4.45
N ALA A 288 13.74 2.89 -4.78
CA ALA A 288 13.26 1.90 -3.82
C ALA A 288 14.42 1.00 -3.40
N ALA A 289 14.51 0.77 -2.10
CA ALA A 289 15.47 -0.15 -1.50
C ALA A 289 14.78 -0.92 -0.38
N CYS A 290 15.00 -2.22 -0.35
CA CYS A 290 14.46 -3.08 0.70
C CYS A 290 15.47 -4.14 1.09
N LEU A 291 15.21 -4.82 2.21
CA LEU A 291 15.71 -6.16 2.43
C LEU A 291 14.56 -7.16 2.41
N TRP A 292 14.86 -8.37 1.98
CA TRP A 292 14.04 -9.55 2.23
C TRP A 292 14.74 -10.41 3.27
N MET A 293 13.96 -11.00 4.16
CA MET A 293 14.42 -11.94 5.17
C MET A 293 13.53 -13.17 5.18
N GLY A 294 14.16 -14.34 5.09
CA GLY A 294 13.47 -15.62 5.15
C GLY A 294 14.47 -16.77 5.21
N SER A 295 14.10 -17.86 5.87
CA SER A 295 14.91 -19.08 5.93
C SER A 295 16.38 -18.86 6.38
N GLY A 296 16.61 -17.93 7.32
CA GLY A 296 17.94 -17.60 7.84
C GLY A 296 18.83 -16.82 6.86
N THR A 297 18.24 -16.26 5.81
CA THR A 297 18.92 -15.52 4.74
C THR A 297 18.43 -14.08 4.72
N ILE A 298 19.33 -13.15 4.45
CA ILE A 298 19.04 -11.74 4.19
C ILE A 298 19.44 -11.42 2.75
N VAL A 299 18.55 -10.79 2.00
CA VAL A 299 18.79 -10.36 0.62
C VAL A 299 18.54 -8.86 0.51
N LEU A 300 19.56 -8.11 0.08
CA LEU A 300 19.47 -6.66 -0.16
C LEU A 300 19.10 -6.39 -1.61
N ARG A 301 18.10 -5.53 -1.84
CA ARG A 301 17.57 -5.27 -3.18
C ARG A 301 17.27 -3.80 -3.39
N THR A 302 17.69 -3.27 -4.54
CA THR A 302 17.47 -1.88 -4.90
C THR A 302 17.28 -1.72 -6.40
N ILE A 303 16.53 -0.69 -6.76
CA ILE A 303 16.44 -0.19 -8.14
C ILE A 303 17.44 0.95 -8.42
N GLU A 304 18.27 1.30 -7.42
CA GLU A 304 19.37 2.25 -7.61
C GLU A 304 20.31 1.75 -8.73
N PRO A 305 20.59 2.58 -9.74
CA PRO A 305 21.61 2.25 -10.73
C PRO A 305 22.97 2.05 -10.06
N SER A 306 23.63 0.94 -10.37
CA SER A 306 24.98 0.67 -9.87
C SER A 306 25.95 1.74 -10.38
N ALA A 307 26.59 2.49 -9.50
CA ALA A 307 27.56 3.53 -9.88
C ALA A 307 28.94 2.96 -10.28
N ALA A 308 29.18 1.69 -9.97
CA ALA A 308 30.36 0.93 -10.38
C ALA A 308 30.01 -0.55 -10.55
N ASP A 309 30.90 -1.31 -11.21
CA ASP A 309 30.80 -2.76 -11.32
C ASP A 309 31.49 -3.48 -10.15
N ALA A 310 31.14 -4.75 -9.95
CA ALA A 310 31.91 -5.62 -9.07
C ALA A 310 33.37 -5.72 -9.59
N PRO A 311 34.39 -5.73 -8.71
CA PRO A 311 34.33 -6.00 -7.27
C PRO A 311 34.24 -4.74 -6.38
N ALA A 312 33.80 -3.59 -6.89
CA ALA A 312 33.65 -2.40 -6.05
C ALA A 312 32.73 -2.64 -4.84
N SER A 313 33.01 -1.96 -3.73
CA SER A 313 32.26 -2.11 -2.49
C SER A 313 30.79 -1.75 -2.66
N LEU A 314 29.93 -2.29 -1.80
CA LEU A 314 28.49 -2.01 -1.85
C LEU A 314 28.19 -0.52 -1.73
N ALA A 315 28.95 0.20 -0.90
CA ALA A 315 28.82 1.65 -0.73
C ALA A 315 29.20 2.44 -2.00
N HIS A 316 30.14 1.94 -2.79
CA HIS A 316 30.49 2.55 -4.06
C HIS A 316 29.49 2.21 -5.17
N ARG A 317 28.93 1.00 -5.16
CA ARG A 317 27.94 0.55 -6.13
C ARG A 317 26.57 1.18 -5.90
N PHE A 318 26.15 1.32 -4.64
CA PHE A 318 24.82 1.78 -4.25
C PHE A 318 24.90 2.85 -3.13
N PRO A 319 25.46 4.03 -3.41
CA PRO A 319 25.68 5.08 -2.41
C PRO A 319 24.41 5.60 -1.73
N ILE A 320 23.23 5.43 -2.34
CA ILE A 320 21.94 5.84 -1.77
C ILE A 320 21.35 4.74 -0.88
N SER A 321 21.40 3.49 -1.32
CA SER A 321 20.73 2.36 -0.66
C SER A 321 21.55 1.77 0.48
N GLU A 322 22.87 1.68 0.30
CA GLU A 322 23.77 1.02 1.24
C GLU A 322 23.73 1.64 2.65
N PRO A 323 23.82 2.97 2.83
CA PRO A 323 23.78 3.57 4.16
C PRO A 323 22.46 3.28 4.91
N LEU A 324 21.36 3.11 4.18
CA LEU A 324 20.05 2.80 4.77
C LEU A 324 19.97 1.36 5.25
N TRP A 325 20.45 0.40 4.44
CA TRP A 325 20.56 -0.99 4.89
C TRP A 325 21.51 -1.14 6.06
N ARG A 326 22.69 -0.50 6.00
CA ARG A 326 23.66 -0.53 7.10
C ARG A 326 23.06 0.02 8.38
N ARG A 327 22.40 1.19 8.32
CA ARG A 327 21.72 1.78 9.49
C ARG A 327 20.70 0.84 10.11
N LEU A 328 19.89 0.16 9.30
CA LEU A 328 18.91 -0.80 9.78
C LEU A 328 19.60 -2.04 10.38
N LEU A 329 20.58 -2.62 9.69
CA LEU A 329 21.26 -3.85 10.15
C LEU A 329 22.12 -3.62 11.40
N GLN A 330 22.67 -2.42 11.58
CA GLN A 330 23.41 -2.01 12.79
C GLN A 330 22.53 -2.09 14.04
N ARG A 331 21.24 -1.76 13.93
CA ARG A 331 20.28 -1.89 15.03
C ARG A 331 20.22 -3.32 15.58
N PHE A 332 20.48 -4.31 14.73
CA PHE A 332 20.45 -5.72 15.07
C PHE A 332 21.85 -6.34 15.17
N VAL A 333 22.92 -5.56 14.98
CA VAL A 333 24.32 -6.04 14.96
C VAL A 333 24.53 -7.09 13.86
N LEU A 334 23.98 -6.84 12.67
CA LEU A 334 24.06 -7.72 11.50
C LEU A 334 24.81 -7.10 10.32
N ASP A 335 25.20 -5.82 10.40
CA ASP A 335 25.80 -5.08 9.30
C ASP A 335 27.13 -5.67 8.85
N THR A 336 28.04 -6.02 9.76
CA THR A 336 29.31 -6.65 9.39
C THR A 336 29.12 -8.01 8.71
N ASP A 337 28.18 -8.82 9.20
CA ASP A 337 27.94 -10.16 8.66
C ASP A 337 27.25 -10.14 7.30
N VAL A 338 26.39 -9.15 7.08
CA VAL A 338 25.69 -8.97 5.82
C VAL A 338 26.55 -8.23 4.81
N ILE A 339 27.07 -7.05 5.15
CA ILE A 339 27.70 -6.11 4.21
C ILE A 339 29.22 -6.36 4.08
N ASP A 340 29.94 -6.52 5.19
CA ASP A 340 31.41 -6.49 5.15
C ASP A 340 32.02 -7.88 4.84
N LYS A 341 31.46 -8.96 5.41
CA LYS A 341 32.01 -10.33 5.24
C LYS A 341 31.93 -10.88 3.82
N TRP A 342 31.04 -10.35 2.98
CA TRP A 342 30.86 -10.85 1.61
C TRP A 342 31.79 -10.20 0.57
N MET A 343 32.61 -9.23 0.97
CA MET A 343 33.65 -8.68 0.09
C MET A 343 34.87 -9.61 -0.10
N VAL A 344 34.91 -10.79 0.54
CA VAL A 344 36.15 -11.60 0.68
C VAL A 344 36.09 -12.99 0.02
N ARG A 345 35.15 -13.27 -0.89
CA ARG A 345 35.26 -14.48 -1.73
C ARG A 345 35.75 -14.10 -3.14
N GLY A 346 37.07 -14.09 -3.29
CA GLY A 346 37.74 -14.20 -4.58
C GLY A 346 37.68 -15.61 -5.15
#